data_AF-A0A7C2IWB3-F1
#
_entry.id   AF-A0A7C2IWB3-F1
#
_cell.length_a   1.000
_cell.length_b   1.000
_cell.length_c   1.000
_cell.angle_alpha   90.00
_cell.angle_beta   90.00
_cell.angle_gamma   90.00
#
_symmetry.space_group_name_H-M   'P 1'
#
loop_
_entity.id
_entity.type
_entity.pdbx_description
1 polymer ?
#
loop_
_entity_poly.entity_id
_entity_poly.type
_entity_poly.pdbx_seq_one_letter_code
_entity_poly.pdbx_strand_id
1 'polypeptide(L)'
;MSERQYTVETVGDRIADFLDAVLDAMDLDVEYEILDGEEAGAYFEKPSLVVKFSGPDLHYLTNNKAEVLLALEQLTQEVLRMEPNEHALICFDANDTRLLRQEELRLS
;
A
#
# COMPACT_ATOMS: atom_id res chain seq x y z
N MET A 1 -5.56 -9.60 23.84
CA MET A 1 -5.13 -8.41 23.08
C MET A 1 -5.11 -8.85 21.64
N SER A 2 -5.95 -8.21 20.84
CA SER A 2 -6.66 -8.79 19.69
C SER A 2 -5.73 -9.24 18.56
N GLU A 3 -6.06 -10.40 18.03
CA GLU A 3 -5.51 -11.11 16.87
C GLU A 3 -5.85 -10.37 15.55
N ARG A 4 -5.57 -9.07 15.47
CA ARG A 4 -5.77 -8.27 14.24
C ARG A 4 -4.50 -8.36 13.40
N GLN A 5 -4.35 -9.47 12.70
CA GLN A 5 -3.35 -9.60 11.65
C GLN A 5 -3.96 -9.08 10.34
N TYR A 6 -3.34 -8.08 9.71
CA TYR A 6 -3.77 -7.59 8.41
C TYR A 6 -3.15 -8.48 7.34
N THR A 7 -4.00 -9.26 6.66
CA THR A 7 -3.64 -10.20 5.60
C THR A 7 -4.60 -10.05 4.43
N VAL A 8 -4.25 -10.62 3.28
CA VAL A 8 -5.15 -10.64 2.11
C VAL A 8 -6.50 -11.26 2.49
N GLU A 9 -6.48 -12.38 3.23
CA GLU A 9 -7.70 -13.08 3.67
C GLU A 9 -8.59 -12.25 4.61
N THR A 10 -7.99 -11.41 5.47
CA THR A 10 -8.74 -10.71 6.51
C THR A 10 -9.28 -9.35 6.08
N VAL A 11 -8.54 -8.62 5.24
CA VAL A 11 -8.88 -7.25 4.85
C VAL A 11 -8.79 -6.97 3.35
N GLY A 12 -8.35 -7.94 2.53
CA GLY A 12 -8.15 -7.78 1.09
C GLY A 12 -9.39 -7.26 0.36
N ASP A 13 -10.54 -7.92 0.55
CA ASP A 13 -11.81 -7.50 -0.08
C ASP A 13 -12.19 -6.06 0.27
N ARG A 14 -11.94 -5.64 1.53
CA ARG A 14 -12.29 -4.30 1.99
C ARG A 14 -11.36 -3.22 1.45
N ILE A 15 -10.08 -3.56 1.27
CA ILE A 15 -9.10 -2.70 0.60
C ILE A 15 -9.49 -2.58 -0.87
N ALA A 16 -9.81 -3.70 -1.53
CA ALA A 16 -10.19 -3.72 -2.93
C ALA A 16 -11.45 -2.89 -3.19
N ASP A 17 -12.53 -3.11 -2.44
CA ASP A 17 -13.78 -2.34 -2.54
C ASP A 17 -13.54 -0.81 -2.43
N PHE A 18 -12.63 -0.40 -1.54
CA PHE A 18 -12.30 1.00 -1.35
C PHE A 18 -11.46 1.55 -2.52
N LEU A 19 -10.41 0.82 -2.92
CA LEU A 19 -9.52 1.26 -4.00
C LEU A 19 -10.25 1.31 -5.33
N ASP A 20 -11.08 0.32 -5.65
CA ASP A 20 -11.90 0.31 -6.85
C ASP A 20 -12.79 1.56 -6.90
N ALA A 21 -13.52 1.86 -5.81
CA ALA A 21 -14.38 3.04 -5.75
C ALA A 21 -13.61 4.37 -5.91
N VAL A 22 -12.39 4.46 -5.37
CA VAL A 22 -11.58 5.68 -5.47
C VAL A 22 -10.93 5.83 -6.85
N LEU A 23 -10.31 4.76 -7.36
CA LEU A 23 -9.63 4.77 -8.66
C LEU A 23 -10.63 4.98 -9.80
N ASP A 24 -11.81 4.35 -9.75
CA ASP A 24 -12.90 4.58 -10.70
C ASP A 24 -13.38 6.04 -10.66
N ALA A 25 -13.49 6.63 -9.46
CA ALA A 25 -13.90 8.03 -9.32
C ALA A 25 -12.85 9.02 -9.84
N MET A 26 -11.57 8.63 -9.84
CA MET A 26 -10.46 9.43 -10.36
C MET A 26 -10.26 9.27 -11.88
N ASP A 27 -10.91 8.29 -12.51
CA ASP A 27 -10.77 7.95 -13.94
C ASP A 27 -9.29 7.69 -14.32
N LEU A 28 -8.58 6.93 -13.49
CA LEU A 28 -7.17 6.58 -13.69
C LEU A 28 -6.99 5.15 -14.19
N ASP A 29 -6.15 4.96 -15.20
CA ASP A 29 -5.71 3.64 -15.65
C ASP A 29 -4.53 3.15 -14.77
N VAL A 30 -4.90 2.67 -13.58
CA VAL A 30 -4.01 2.12 -12.56
C VAL A 30 -4.55 0.77 -12.10
N GLU A 31 -3.68 -0.22 -12.10
CA GLU A 31 -3.94 -1.55 -11.57
C GLU A 31 -3.23 -1.73 -10.22
N TYR A 32 -3.74 -2.62 -9.38
CA TYR A 32 -3.09 -2.96 -8.11
C TYR A 32 -3.15 -4.46 -7.80
N GLU A 33 -2.18 -4.93 -7.04
CA GLU A 33 -2.10 -6.28 -6.48
C GLU A 33 -1.97 -6.18 -4.96
N ILE A 34 -2.78 -6.95 -4.21
CA ILE A 34 -2.73 -7.02 -2.76
C ILE A 34 -2.02 -8.31 -2.36
N LEU A 35 -0.92 -8.20 -1.62
CA LEU A 35 -0.03 -9.29 -1.25
C LEU A 35 0.11 -9.36 0.27
N ASP A 36 0.23 -10.57 0.81
CA ASP A 36 0.74 -10.73 2.17
C ASP A 36 2.20 -10.29 2.23
N GLY A 37 2.62 -9.71 3.35
CA GLY A 37 3.95 -9.12 3.50
C GLY A 37 5.11 -10.09 3.24
N GLU A 38 4.91 -11.37 3.53
CA GLU A 38 5.89 -12.43 3.25
C GLU A 38 6.10 -12.66 1.74
N GLU A 39 5.08 -12.38 0.93
CA GLU A 39 5.09 -12.56 -0.53
C GLU A 39 5.54 -11.30 -1.27
N ALA A 40 5.39 -10.13 -0.64
CA ALA A 40 5.59 -8.83 -1.28
C ALA A 40 7.05 -8.38 -1.41
N GLY A 41 7.95 -8.87 -0.54
CA GLY A 41 9.38 -8.56 -0.56
C GLY A 41 9.98 -8.17 0.79
N ALA A 42 11.28 -7.84 0.79
CA ALA A 42 12.06 -7.61 2.02
C ALA A 42 11.99 -6.16 2.52
N TYR A 43 10.78 -5.64 2.72
CA TYR A 43 10.56 -4.29 3.26
C TYR A 43 11.14 -4.13 4.68
N PHE A 44 11.74 -2.97 4.98
CA PHE A 44 12.36 -2.67 6.26
C PHE A 44 11.36 -2.66 7.42
N GLU A 45 10.19 -2.06 7.23
CA GLU A 45 9.13 -1.97 8.24
C GLU A 45 8.42 -3.31 8.48
N LYS A 46 8.64 -4.30 7.60
CA LYS A 46 7.98 -5.61 7.62
C LYS A 46 6.46 -5.49 7.73
N PRO A 47 5.81 -4.82 6.76
CA PRO A 47 4.36 -4.76 6.72
C PRO A 47 3.80 -6.17 6.64
N SER A 48 2.63 -6.40 7.21
CA SER A 48 1.93 -7.69 7.08
C SER A 48 1.15 -7.77 5.77
N LEU A 49 0.89 -6.64 5.11
CA LEU A 49 0.21 -6.56 3.82
C LEU A 49 0.80 -5.43 2.98
N VAL A 50 0.96 -5.68 1.68
CA VAL A 50 1.46 -4.70 0.71
C VAL A 50 0.48 -4.58 -0.45
N VAL A 51 0.22 -3.34 -0.88
CA VAL A 51 -0.52 -3.06 -2.11
C VAL A 51 0.44 -2.48 -3.13
N LYS A 52 0.65 -3.20 -4.24
CA LYS A 52 1.53 -2.80 -5.33
C LYS A 52 0.72 -2.21 -6.47
N PHE A 53 0.98 -0.94 -6.80
CA PHE A 53 0.33 -0.24 -7.89
C PHE A 53 1.19 -0.28 -9.17
N SER A 54 0.54 -0.41 -10.31
CA SER A 54 1.13 -0.38 -11.65
C SER A 54 0.17 0.25 -12.67
N GLY A 55 0.57 0.38 -13.93
CA GLY A 55 -0.27 0.93 -15.00
C GLY A 55 0.22 2.27 -15.59
N PRO A 56 -0.37 2.71 -16.71
CA PRO A 56 0.07 3.91 -17.44
C PRO A 56 -0.11 5.21 -16.65
N ASP A 57 -1.11 5.30 -15.77
CA ASP A 57 -1.41 6.50 -14.97
C ASP A 57 -0.73 6.50 -13.59
N LEU A 58 0.18 5.55 -13.32
CA LEU A 58 0.89 5.45 -12.04
C LEU A 58 1.68 6.72 -11.64
N HIS A 59 2.03 7.55 -12.64
CA HIS A 59 2.70 8.84 -12.40
C HIS A 59 1.84 9.79 -11.55
N TYR A 60 0.51 9.72 -11.59
CA TYR A 60 -0.35 10.51 -10.70
C TYR A 60 -0.19 10.12 -9.23
N LEU A 61 0.10 8.85 -8.94
CA LEU A 61 0.34 8.37 -7.57
C LEU A 61 1.74 8.73 -7.05
N THR A 62 2.73 8.73 -7.93
CA THR A 62 4.16 8.87 -7.58
C THR A 62 4.71 10.29 -7.67
N ASN A 63 4.03 11.19 -8.40
CA ASN A 63 4.39 12.60 -8.48
C ASN A 63 4.33 13.31 -7.12
N ASN A 64 4.99 14.48 -7.03
CA ASN A 64 5.06 15.29 -5.81
C ASN A 64 5.44 14.44 -4.57
N LYS A 65 6.58 13.75 -4.62
CA LYS A 65 7.08 12.89 -3.52
C LYS A 65 6.10 11.78 -3.11
N ALA A 66 5.26 11.32 -4.04
CA ALA A 66 4.24 10.29 -3.81
C ALA A 66 3.19 10.65 -2.75
N GLU A 67 2.89 11.95 -2.54
CA GLU A 67 1.89 12.38 -1.56
C GLU A 67 0.49 11.83 -1.87
N VAL A 68 0.16 11.56 -3.14
CA VAL A 68 -1.10 10.90 -3.51
C VAL A 68 -1.11 9.43 -3.06
N LEU A 69 -0.02 8.70 -3.29
CA LEU A 69 0.13 7.32 -2.80
C LEU A 69 0.03 7.26 -1.26
N LEU A 70 0.70 8.19 -0.56
CA LEU A 70 0.65 8.30 0.90
C LEU A 70 -0.76 8.64 1.41
N ALA A 71 -1.47 9.52 0.71
CA ALA A 71 -2.85 9.84 1.05
C ALA A 71 -3.78 8.64 0.87
N LEU A 72 -3.63 7.86 -0.20
CA LEU A 72 -4.40 6.62 -0.40
C LEU A 72 -4.11 5.58 0.66
N GLU A 73 -2.84 5.40 1.05
CA GLU A 73 -2.44 4.53 2.16
C GLU A 73 -3.14 4.97 3.47
N GLN A 74 -3.08 6.26 3.80
CA GLN A 74 -3.72 6.81 4.99
C GLN A 74 -5.23 6.64 4.96
N LEU A 75 -5.90 6.94 3.84
CA LEU A 75 -7.34 6.75 3.72
C LEU A 75 -7.74 5.28 3.89
N THR A 76 -6.92 4.36 3.37
CA THR A 76 -7.12 2.92 3.55
C THR A 76 -6.99 2.54 5.03
N GLN A 77 -6.00 3.07 5.75
CA GLN A 77 -5.82 2.86 7.20
C GLN A 77 -7.06 3.33 7.99
N GLU A 78 -7.63 4.49 7.64
CA GLU A 78 -8.86 5.01 8.25
C GLU A 78 -10.10 4.16 7.92
N VAL A 79 -10.21 3.69 6.67
CA VAL A 79 -11.27 2.75 6.26
C VAL A 79 -11.20 1.50 7.13
N LEU A 80 -10.01 0.93 7.30
CA LEU A 80 -9.79 -0.25 8.14
C LEU A 80 -9.94 0.02 9.64
N ARG A 81 -9.94 1.30 10.05
CA ARG A 81 -9.97 1.75 11.46
C ARG A 81 -8.75 1.24 12.24
N MET A 82 -7.59 1.33 11.61
CA MET A 82 -6.33 0.96 12.22
C MET A 82 -6.01 1.88 13.39
N GLU A 83 -5.39 1.34 14.43
CA GLU A 83 -4.83 2.18 15.48
C GLU A 83 -3.54 2.85 14.98
N PRO A 84 -3.17 4.06 15.47
CA PRO A 84 -1.98 4.78 14.98
C PRO A 84 -0.67 3.97 15.02
N ASN A 85 -0.53 3.04 15.97
CA ASN A 85 0.64 2.17 16.10
C ASN A 85 0.63 0.96 15.15
N GLU A 86 -0.44 0.78 14.37
CA GLU A 86 -0.62 -0.32 13.41
C GLU A 86 -0.36 0.12 11.97
N HIS A 87 -0.24 1.44 11.69
CA HIS A 87 -0.17 1.96 10.32
C HIS A 87 0.99 1.38 9.50
N ALA A 88 2.11 1.01 10.14
CA ALA A 88 3.25 0.36 9.49
C ALA A 88 2.97 -1.08 9.01
N LEU A 89 1.84 -1.68 9.38
CA LEU A 89 1.46 -3.04 8.97
C LEU A 89 0.90 -3.11 7.55
N ILE A 90 0.52 -1.97 6.97
CA ILE A 90 0.10 -1.87 5.57
C ILE A 90 1.06 -0.92 4.85
N CYS A 91 1.51 -1.33 3.66
CA CYS A 91 2.41 -0.55 2.83
C CYS A 91 1.86 -0.45 1.42
N PHE A 92 1.72 0.76 0.90
CA PHE A 92 1.44 1.02 -0.50
C PHE A 92 2.76 1.32 -1.21
N ASP A 93 2.99 0.65 -2.34
CA ASP A 93 4.18 0.83 -3.15
C ASP A 93 3.83 0.92 -4.63
N ALA A 94 4.64 1.66 -5.37
CA ALA A 94 4.47 1.89 -6.79
C ALA A 94 5.83 1.66 -7.47
N ASN A 95 5.89 0.72 -8.40
CA ASN A 95 7.13 0.30 -9.09
C ASN A 95 8.31 -0.01 -8.13
N ASP A 96 8.04 -0.63 -6.98
CA ASP A 96 9.05 -0.97 -5.96
C ASP A 96 9.90 0.24 -5.50
N THR A 97 9.36 1.46 -5.59
CA THR A 97 10.10 2.70 -5.28
C THR A 97 10.55 2.72 -3.82
N ARG A 98 9.69 2.25 -2.89
CA ARG A 98 10.05 2.18 -1.47
C ARG A 98 11.10 1.10 -1.21
N LEU A 99 10.95 -0.05 -1.87
CA LEU A 99 11.90 -1.16 -1.75
C LEU A 99 13.30 -0.75 -2.24
N LEU A 100 13.41 -0.13 -3.41
CA LEU A 100 14.69 0.32 -3.99
C LEU A 100 15.39 1.36 -3.10
N ARG A 101 14.64 2.30 -2.52
CA ARG A 101 15.21 3.30 -1.59
C ARG A 101 15.75 2.67 -0.31
N GLN A 102 15.11 1.61 0.18
CA GLN A 102 15.59 0.87 1.34
C GLN A 102 16.86 0.08 1.02
N GLU A 103 16.96 -0.49 -0.17
CA GLU A 103 18.18 -1.15 -0.64
C GLU A 103 19.35 -0.16 -0.75
N GLU A 104 19.13 1.04 -1.30
CA GLU A 104 20.14 2.11 -1.35
C GLU A 104 20.67 2.48 0.05
N LEU A 105 19.79 2.60 1.04
CA LEU A 105 20.16 2.92 2.42
C LEU A 105 20.94 1.79 3.11
N ARG A 106 20.75 0.53 2.72
CA ARG A 106 21.53 -0.61 3.28
C ARG A 106 22.94 -0.70 2.73
N LEU A 107 23.18 -0.12 1.56
CA LEU A 107 24.48 -0.11 0.88
C LEU A 107 25.35 1.09 1.27
N SER A 108 24.80 2.05 2.02
CA SER A 108 25.49 3.25 2.54
C SER A 108 25.94 3.07 3.98
#